data_AF-A0A257CEG5-F1
#
_entry.id   AF-A0A257CEG5-F1
#
_cell.length_a   1.000
_cell.length_b   1.000
_cell.length_c   1.000
_cell.angle_alpha   90.00
_cell.angle_beta   90.00
_cell.angle_gamma   90.00
#
_symmetry.space_group_name_H-M   'P 1'
#
loop_
_entity.id
_entity.type
_entity.pdbx_description
1 polymer ?
#
loop_
_entity_poly.entity_id
_entity_poly.type
_entity_poly.pdbx_seq_one_letter_code
_entity_poly.pdbx_strand_id
1 'polypeptide(L)'
;MAKRAAPPAQHAVRRAALLVGEGFAEQAFLSHLKSLYVQRGTKYITIKTAKGKGGAYVLNFALNQSRYFAFDEVAAMLDTDAAWGDDQRALAAREKVLVFECQPCLEALLLAVAGERVPQGNSARIKRAFEQALGGEAHDPKLYLNKFPKQVLDDACKRLPVLAAVVKFLTD
;
A
#
# COMPACT_ATOMS: atom_id res chain seq x y z
N MET A 1 -8.43 38.57 -41.67
CA MET A 1 -8.74 38.42 -40.23
C MET A 1 -8.21 37.07 -39.76
N ALA A 2 -7.16 37.05 -38.95
CA ALA A 2 -6.54 35.81 -38.46
C ALA A 2 -7.26 35.30 -37.21
N LYS A 3 -7.74 34.04 -37.24
CA LYS A 3 -8.29 33.36 -36.06
C LYS A 3 -7.15 33.10 -35.08
N ARG A 4 -7.18 33.72 -33.90
CA ARG A 4 -6.32 33.36 -32.77
C ARG A 4 -6.67 31.95 -32.31
N ALA A 5 -5.68 31.06 -32.26
CA ALA A 5 -5.82 29.75 -31.67
C ALA A 5 -6.12 29.88 -30.17
N ALA A 6 -7.03 29.05 -29.67
CA ALA A 6 -7.33 28.96 -28.25
C ALA A 6 -6.08 28.50 -27.47
N PRO A 7 -5.89 28.95 -26.21
CA PRO A 7 -4.79 28.46 -25.39
C PRO A 7 -4.91 26.94 -25.21
N PRO A 8 -3.79 26.21 -25.13
CA PRO A 8 -3.84 24.78 -24.82
C PRO A 8 -4.57 24.59 -23.49
N ALA A 9 -5.48 23.61 -23.45
CA ALA A 9 -6.15 23.21 -22.22
C ALA A 9 -5.09 22.98 -21.14
N GLN A 10 -5.25 23.63 -19.98
CA GLN A 10 -4.40 23.37 -18.82
C GLN A 10 -4.41 21.85 -18.57
N HIS A 11 -3.29 21.19 -18.83
CA HIS A 11 -3.09 19.83 -18.35
C HIS A 11 -3.19 19.92 -16.83
N ALA A 12 -4.30 19.45 -16.26
CA ALA A 12 -4.40 19.27 -14.82
C ALA A 12 -3.16 18.49 -14.38
N VAL A 13 -2.32 19.12 -13.56
CA VAL A 13 -1.08 18.52 -13.08
C VAL A 13 -1.48 17.27 -12.32
N ARG A 14 -1.09 16.10 -12.84
CA ARG A 14 -1.40 14.81 -12.22
C ARG A 14 -0.57 14.69 -10.95
N ARG A 15 -1.21 14.42 -9.82
CA ARG A 15 -0.50 14.18 -8.55
C ARG A 15 0.39 12.95 -8.68
N ALA A 16 1.67 13.08 -8.38
CA ALA A 16 2.64 11.99 -8.34
C ALA A 16 2.79 11.52 -6.89
N ALA A 17 2.52 10.24 -6.63
CA ALA A 17 2.69 9.68 -5.29
C ALA A 17 3.62 8.47 -5.28
N LEU A 18 4.35 8.32 -4.18
CA LEU A 18 5.19 7.16 -3.88
C LEU A 18 4.50 6.29 -2.84
N LEU A 19 4.48 4.98 -3.09
CA LEU A 19 4.03 3.98 -2.13
C LEU A 19 5.10 2.90 -1.98
N VAL A 20 5.62 2.73 -0.76
CA VAL A 20 6.68 1.77 -0.46
C VAL A 20 6.12 0.60 0.33
N GLY A 21 6.30 -0.62 -0.17
CA GLY A 21 6.06 -1.85 0.58
C GLY A 21 7.33 -2.35 1.25
N GLU A 22 7.20 -3.10 2.34
CA GLU A 22 8.33 -3.70 3.03
C GLU A 22 9.09 -4.71 2.14
N GLY A 23 8.40 -5.71 1.64
CA GLY A 23 8.91 -6.78 0.79
C GLY A 23 8.13 -6.91 -0.52
N PHE A 24 8.15 -8.12 -1.10
CA PHE A 24 7.46 -8.42 -2.34
C PHE A 24 5.96 -8.68 -2.15
N ALA A 25 5.54 -9.11 -0.97
CA ALA A 25 4.14 -9.34 -0.65
C ALA A 25 3.34 -8.03 -0.65
N GLU A 26 3.84 -7.00 0.02
CA GLU A 26 3.24 -5.66 0.03
C GLU A 26 3.26 -5.08 -1.37
N GLN A 27 4.36 -5.24 -2.12
CA GLN A 27 4.42 -4.76 -3.50
C GLN A 27 3.34 -5.41 -4.39
N ALA A 28 3.13 -6.73 -4.28
CA ALA A 28 2.10 -7.44 -5.03
C ALA A 28 0.70 -6.94 -4.65
N PHE A 29 0.41 -6.84 -3.35
CA PHE A 29 -0.87 -6.35 -2.85
C PHE A 29 -1.16 -4.91 -3.28
N LEU A 30 -0.21 -4.00 -3.10
CA LEU A 30 -0.34 -2.61 -3.48
C LEU A 30 -0.51 -2.44 -5.00
N SER A 31 0.15 -3.27 -5.80
CA SER A 31 -0.01 -3.28 -7.25
C SER A 31 -1.41 -3.74 -7.66
N HIS A 32 -1.95 -4.73 -6.97
CA HIS A 32 -3.33 -5.17 -7.14
C HIS A 32 -4.33 -4.07 -6.80
N LEU A 33 -4.21 -3.44 -5.62
CA LEU A 33 -5.08 -2.31 -5.24
C LEU A 33 -4.99 -1.16 -6.25
N LYS A 34 -3.77 -0.80 -6.67
CA LYS A 34 -3.57 0.23 -7.70
C LYS A 34 -4.36 -0.09 -8.98
N SER A 35 -4.33 -1.35 -9.44
CA SER A 35 -5.03 -1.76 -10.65
C SER A 35 -6.56 -1.64 -10.55
N LEU A 36 -7.11 -1.73 -9.34
CA LEU A 36 -8.55 -1.70 -9.09
C LEU A 36 -9.09 -0.30 -8.76
N TYR A 37 -8.30 0.52 -8.08
CA TYR A 37 -8.76 1.78 -7.48
C TYR A 37 -8.23 3.05 -8.15
N VAL A 38 -7.06 2.99 -8.80
CA VAL A 38 -6.50 4.19 -9.45
C VAL A 38 -7.14 4.39 -10.81
N GLN A 39 -7.95 5.44 -10.92
CA GLN A 39 -8.55 5.84 -12.19
C GLN A 39 -7.47 6.39 -13.14
N ARG A 40 -7.59 6.04 -14.43
CA ARG A 40 -6.61 6.47 -15.43
C ARG A 40 -6.59 7.99 -15.54
N GLY A 41 -5.42 8.58 -15.29
CA GLY A 41 -5.17 10.00 -15.48
C GLY A 41 -5.45 10.89 -14.27
N THR A 42 -5.88 10.33 -13.13
CA THR A 42 -6.11 11.09 -11.88
C THR A 42 -4.83 11.22 -11.05
N LYS A 43 -4.14 10.09 -10.82
CA LYS A 43 -2.95 10.02 -9.96
C LYS A 43 -1.90 9.09 -10.54
N TYR A 44 -0.64 9.49 -10.48
CA TYR A 44 0.49 8.65 -10.88
C TYR A 44 1.14 8.02 -9.65
N ILE A 45 0.81 6.76 -9.38
CA ILE A 45 1.38 6.00 -8.26
C ILE A 45 2.64 5.26 -8.70
N THR A 46 3.76 5.52 -8.05
CA THR A 46 4.98 4.70 -8.12
C THR A 46 5.02 3.77 -6.93
N ILE A 47 5.14 2.45 -7.17
CA ILE A 47 5.26 1.45 -6.11
C ILE A 47 6.71 0.97 -6.06
N LYS A 48 7.31 0.95 -4.87
CA LYS A 48 8.67 0.40 -4.63
C LYS A 48 8.66 -0.59 -3.46
N THR A 49 9.64 -1.47 -3.43
CA THR A 49 9.88 -2.39 -2.31
C THR A 49 11.19 -2.01 -1.59
N ALA A 50 11.17 -2.08 -0.26
CA ALA A 50 12.34 -1.88 0.59
C ALA A 50 13.17 -3.17 0.78
N LYS A 51 12.77 -4.29 0.16
CA LYS A 51 13.47 -5.59 0.15
C LYS A 51 13.55 -6.28 1.53
N GLY A 52 12.54 -6.11 2.39
CA GLY A 52 12.28 -6.95 3.57
C GLY A 52 13.22 -6.71 4.75
N LYS A 53 13.40 -5.45 5.19
CA LYS A 53 14.35 -5.08 6.25
C LYS A 53 13.70 -4.46 7.49
N GLY A 54 12.40 -4.66 7.71
CA GLY A 54 11.66 -4.13 8.86
C GLY A 54 11.22 -2.67 8.72
N GLY A 55 10.24 -2.26 9.53
CA GLY A 55 9.50 -1.00 9.37
C GLY A 55 10.37 0.26 9.36
N ALA A 56 11.37 0.37 10.25
CA ALA A 56 12.29 1.50 10.29
C ALA A 56 13.08 1.65 8.97
N TYR A 57 13.47 0.54 8.34
CA TYR A 57 14.15 0.58 7.04
C TYR A 57 13.20 1.02 5.94
N VAL A 58 11.96 0.55 5.93
CA VAL A 58 10.93 0.96 4.97
C VAL A 58 10.71 2.47 5.01
N LEU A 59 10.56 3.04 6.21
CA LEU A 59 10.40 4.47 6.41
C LEU A 59 11.61 5.26 5.88
N ASN A 60 12.83 4.86 6.28
CA ASN A 60 14.05 5.52 5.79
C ASN A 60 14.20 5.41 4.27
N PHE A 61 13.81 4.28 3.68
CA PHE A 61 13.80 4.10 2.24
C PHE A 61 12.82 5.08 1.58
N ALA A 62 11.59 5.19 2.08
CA ALA A 62 10.58 6.12 1.57
C ALA A 62 11.07 7.58 1.63
N LEU A 63 11.67 7.99 2.76
CA LEU A 63 12.25 9.32 2.94
C LEU A 63 13.40 9.60 1.97
N ASN A 64 14.28 8.63 1.75
CA ASN A 64 15.36 8.80 0.79
C ASN A 64 14.79 8.95 -0.63
N GLN A 65 13.82 8.13 -1.02
CA GLN A 65 13.20 8.23 -2.34
C GLN A 65 12.46 9.57 -2.53
N SER A 66 11.77 10.09 -1.52
CA SER A 66 11.07 11.38 -1.62
C SER A 66 12.00 12.58 -1.73
N ARG A 67 13.25 12.47 -1.26
CA ARG A 67 14.27 13.51 -1.41
C ARG A 67 14.84 13.58 -2.82
N TYR A 68 14.94 12.44 -3.51
CA TYR A 68 15.50 12.37 -4.86
C TYR A 68 14.47 12.61 -5.96
N PHE A 69 13.18 12.40 -5.68
CA PHE A 69 12.10 12.52 -6.65
C PHE A 69 11.00 13.43 -6.11
N ALA A 70 10.48 14.33 -6.95
CA ALA A 70 9.42 15.26 -6.60
C ALA A 70 8.04 14.54 -6.57
N PHE A 71 7.78 13.79 -5.50
CA PHE A 71 6.46 13.24 -5.20
C PHE A 71 5.65 14.25 -4.36
N ASP A 72 4.36 14.41 -4.69
CA ASP A 72 3.41 15.23 -3.93
C ASP A 72 2.99 14.52 -2.63
N GLU A 73 2.95 13.20 -2.66
CA GLU A 73 2.52 12.36 -1.54
C GLU A 73 3.43 11.13 -1.40
N VAL A 74 3.70 10.74 -0.15
CA VAL A 74 4.56 9.60 0.17
C VAL A 74 3.88 8.75 1.22
N ALA A 75 3.79 7.46 0.96
CA ALA A 75 3.24 6.50 1.88
C ALA A 75 4.08 5.22 1.96
N ALA A 76 3.97 4.50 3.08
CA ALA A 76 4.61 3.22 3.33
C ALA A 76 3.61 2.22 3.91
N MET A 77 3.69 0.96 3.49
CA MET A 77 3.00 -0.18 4.09
C MET A 77 4.05 -1.12 4.67
N LEU A 78 3.89 -1.47 5.95
CA LEU A 78 4.86 -2.26 6.71
C LEU A 78 4.19 -3.12 7.77
N ASP A 79 4.90 -4.18 8.16
CA ASP A 79 4.52 -5.03 9.28
C ASP A 79 4.93 -4.37 10.59
N THR A 80 4.13 -4.56 11.65
CA THR A 80 4.45 -3.99 12.98
C THR A 80 5.21 -4.94 13.89
N ASP A 81 5.54 -6.14 13.41
CA ASP A 81 6.20 -7.18 14.22
C ASP A 81 7.72 -7.00 14.33
N ALA A 82 8.34 -6.16 13.49
CA ALA A 82 9.77 -5.93 13.47
C ALA A 82 10.17 -4.46 13.24
N ALA A 83 11.00 -3.94 14.17
CA ALA A 83 11.67 -2.63 14.05
C ALA A 83 10.72 -1.46 13.72
N TRP A 84 9.55 -1.40 14.39
CA TRP A 84 8.58 -0.33 14.26
C TRP A 84 8.03 0.09 15.62
N GLY A 85 8.13 1.38 15.96
CA GLY A 85 7.73 1.93 17.26
C GLY A 85 7.48 3.43 17.23
N ASP A 86 7.33 4.03 18.41
CA ASP A 86 6.85 5.41 18.56
C ASP A 86 7.81 6.45 17.96
N ASP A 87 9.12 6.22 18.05
CA ASP A 87 10.13 7.08 17.41
C ASP A 87 9.96 7.10 15.89
N GLN A 88 9.67 5.94 15.28
CA GLN A 88 9.44 5.85 13.84
C GLN A 88 8.10 6.48 13.44
N ARG A 89 7.05 6.33 14.25
CA ARG A 89 5.77 7.03 14.03
C ARG A 89 5.94 8.54 14.09
N ALA A 90 6.67 9.05 15.08
CA ALA A 90 6.97 10.46 15.23
C ALA A 90 7.81 11.01 14.05
N LEU A 91 8.80 10.23 13.60
CA LEU A 91 9.57 10.56 12.39
C LEU A 91 8.68 10.60 11.15
N ALA A 92 7.84 9.59 10.91
CA ALA A 92 6.94 9.54 9.77
C ALA A 92 5.98 10.73 9.74
N ALA A 93 5.39 11.08 10.90
CA ALA A 93 4.52 12.23 11.03
C ALA A 93 5.24 13.55 10.73
N ARG A 94 6.45 13.75 11.28
CA ARG A 94 7.26 14.95 11.04
C ARG A 94 7.60 15.12 9.55
N GLU A 95 7.93 14.03 8.89
CA GLU A 95 8.33 14.02 7.47
C GLU A 95 7.13 13.85 6.51
N LYS A 96 5.90 13.85 7.05
CA LYS A 96 4.64 13.72 6.29
C LYS A 96 4.56 12.44 5.44
N VAL A 97 5.15 11.35 5.92
CA VAL A 97 4.98 10.02 5.34
C VAL A 97 3.76 9.35 5.97
N LEU A 98 2.76 9.02 5.16
CA LEU A 98 1.61 8.25 5.60
C LEU A 98 2.03 6.79 5.80
N VAL A 99 1.67 6.17 6.92
CA VAL A 99 2.04 4.78 7.21
C VAL A 99 0.81 3.92 7.36
N PHE A 100 0.76 2.82 6.62
CA PHE A 100 -0.23 1.76 6.70
C PHE A 100 0.37 0.61 7.50
N GLU A 101 0.01 0.54 8.78
CA GLU A 101 0.49 -0.48 9.70
C GLU A 101 -0.32 -1.77 9.56
N CYS A 102 0.31 -2.84 9.08
CA CYS A 102 -0.27 -4.17 9.05
C CYS A 102 0.03 -4.87 10.38
N GLN A 103 -0.99 -5.07 11.21
CA GLN A 103 -0.84 -5.63 12.56
C GLN A 103 -1.26 -7.11 12.63
N PRO A 104 -0.37 -8.03 13.06
CA PRO A 104 1.09 -7.87 13.20
C PRO A 104 1.84 -7.89 11.85
N CYS A 105 1.23 -8.42 10.79
CA CYS A 105 1.82 -8.49 9.44
C CYS A 105 0.75 -8.41 8.33
N LEU A 106 1.16 -8.26 7.07
CA LEU A 106 0.29 -8.18 5.91
C LEU A 106 -0.65 -9.39 5.80
N GLU A 107 -0.15 -10.60 6.06
CA GLU A 107 -0.95 -11.82 5.96
C GLU A 107 -2.11 -11.84 6.96
N ALA A 108 -1.95 -11.21 8.13
CA ALA A 108 -3.04 -11.03 9.08
C ALA A 108 -4.14 -10.12 8.51
N LEU A 109 -3.75 -9.02 7.86
CA LEU A 109 -4.68 -8.16 7.15
C LEU A 109 -5.40 -8.93 6.04
N LEU A 110 -4.68 -9.69 5.22
CA LEU A 110 -5.26 -10.41 4.09
C LEU A 110 -6.20 -11.56 4.52
N LEU A 111 -5.88 -12.29 5.59
CA LEU A 111 -6.80 -13.24 6.22
C LEU A 111 -8.08 -12.51 6.68
N ALA A 112 -7.93 -11.38 7.36
CA ALA A 112 -9.07 -10.59 7.80
C ALA A 112 -9.92 -10.09 6.63
N VAL A 113 -9.31 -9.69 5.50
CA VAL A 113 -10.02 -9.31 4.26
C VAL A 113 -10.82 -10.48 3.70
N ALA A 114 -10.22 -11.67 3.64
CA ALA A 114 -10.85 -12.90 3.15
C ALA A 114 -11.98 -13.41 4.06
N GLY A 115 -12.14 -12.83 5.27
CA GLY A 115 -13.11 -13.30 6.26
C GLY A 115 -12.63 -14.52 7.04
N GLU A 116 -11.34 -14.86 6.90
CA GLU A 116 -10.71 -15.97 7.59
C GLU A 116 -10.31 -15.61 9.01
N ARG A 117 -10.21 -16.63 9.87
CA ARG A 117 -9.74 -16.43 11.25
C ARG A 117 -8.25 -16.13 11.26
N VAL A 118 -7.86 -14.98 11.82
CA VAL A 118 -6.47 -14.66 12.11
C VAL A 118 -6.01 -15.44 13.36
N PRO A 119 -5.03 -16.34 13.27
CA PRO A 119 -4.53 -17.06 14.44
C PRO A 119 -3.76 -16.13 15.38
N GLN A 120 -3.82 -16.41 16.67
CA GLN A 120 -3.00 -15.72 17.68
C GLN A 120 -1.55 -16.22 17.60
N GLY A 121 -0.58 -15.35 17.91
CA GLY A 121 0.84 -15.68 17.98
C GLY A 121 1.70 -14.84 17.04
N ASN A 122 2.85 -15.39 16.66
CA ASN A 122 3.83 -14.70 15.81
C ASN A 122 3.46 -14.73 14.31
N SER A 123 4.11 -13.87 13.54
CA SER A 123 3.90 -13.75 12.09
C SER A 123 4.20 -15.04 11.34
N ALA A 124 5.20 -15.84 11.74
CA ALA A 124 5.49 -17.13 11.12
C ALA A 124 4.28 -18.09 11.15
N ARG A 125 3.51 -18.13 12.25
CA ARG A 125 2.28 -18.93 12.34
C ARG A 125 1.17 -18.36 11.46
N ILE A 126 1.03 -17.03 11.41
CA ILE A 126 0.03 -16.35 10.59
C ILE A 126 0.30 -16.59 9.10
N LYS A 127 1.55 -16.53 8.67
CA LYS A 127 1.98 -16.82 7.28
C LYS A 127 1.61 -18.23 6.85
N ARG A 128 1.86 -19.22 7.71
CA ARG A 128 1.42 -20.60 7.45
C ARG A 128 -0.09 -20.74 7.35
N ALA A 129 -0.85 -20.07 8.23
CA ALA A 129 -2.31 -20.11 8.19
C ALA A 129 -2.85 -19.43 6.92
N PHE A 130 -2.23 -18.35 6.48
CA PHE A 130 -2.53 -17.69 5.21
C PHE A 130 -2.34 -18.62 4.02
N GLU A 131 -1.19 -19.28 3.90
CA GLU A 131 -0.92 -20.23 2.82
C GLU A 131 -1.92 -21.39 2.82
N GLN A 132 -2.26 -21.91 4.00
CA GLN A 132 -3.24 -22.99 4.15
C GLN A 132 -4.66 -22.56 3.76
N ALA A 133 -5.08 -21.36 4.15
CA ALA A 133 -6.44 -20.88 3.90
C ALA A 133 -6.62 -20.41 2.44
N LEU A 134 -5.62 -19.75 1.87
CA LEU A 134 -5.74 -19.08 0.58
C LEU A 134 -5.03 -19.80 -0.57
N GLY A 135 -4.22 -20.82 -0.28
CA GLY A 135 -3.64 -21.72 -1.27
C GLY A 135 -2.52 -21.10 -2.09
N GLY A 136 -1.76 -20.16 -1.52
CA GLY A 136 -0.63 -19.51 -2.17
C GLY A 136 0.09 -18.52 -1.26
N GLU A 137 1.22 -17.99 -1.74
CA GLU A 137 2.03 -17.02 -1.01
C GLU A 137 1.56 -15.59 -1.27
N ALA A 138 1.70 -14.70 -0.27
CA ALA A 138 1.23 -13.32 -0.39
C ALA A 138 2.01 -12.51 -1.45
N HIS A 139 3.15 -12.99 -1.93
CA HIS A 139 3.88 -12.33 -3.02
C HIS A 139 3.48 -12.84 -4.41
N ASP A 140 2.58 -13.83 -4.53
CA ASP A 140 2.07 -14.31 -5.82
C ASP A 140 0.94 -13.38 -6.34
N PRO A 141 1.15 -12.65 -7.45
CA PRO A 141 0.12 -11.80 -8.04
C PRO A 141 -1.17 -12.55 -8.42
N LYS A 142 -1.07 -13.83 -8.78
CA LYS A 142 -2.24 -14.64 -9.22
C LYS A 142 -3.21 -14.89 -8.07
N LEU A 143 -2.72 -14.93 -6.84
CA LEU A 143 -3.55 -15.07 -5.64
C LEU A 143 -4.58 -13.91 -5.58
N TYR A 144 -4.13 -12.69 -5.87
CA TYR A 144 -4.94 -11.49 -5.77
C TYR A 144 -6.08 -11.40 -6.78
N LEU A 145 -5.82 -11.84 -8.01
CA LEU A 145 -6.84 -11.87 -9.06
C LEU A 145 -8.05 -12.75 -8.67
N ASN A 146 -7.80 -13.82 -7.93
CA ASN A 146 -8.82 -14.80 -7.58
C ASN A 146 -9.46 -14.56 -6.21
N LYS A 147 -8.64 -14.24 -5.20
CA LYS A 147 -9.07 -14.18 -3.80
C LYS A 147 -9.50 -12.80 -3.34
N PHE A 148 -9.07 -11.74 -4.04
CA PHE A 148 -9.28 -10.36 -3.62
C PHE A 148 -9.92 -9.49 -4.72
N PRO A 149 -11.07 -9.89 -5.32
CA PRO A 149 -11.77 -9.03 -6.27
C PRO A 149 -12.22 -7.73 -5.59
N LYS A 150 -12.47 -6.68 -6.40
CA LYS A 150 -12.81 -5.35 -5.90
C LYS A 150 -13.97 -5.36 -4.89
N GLN A 151 -15.01 -6.16 -5.13
CA GLN A 151 -16.15 -6.26 -4.22
C GLN A 151 -15.74 -6.74 -2.81
N VAL A 152 -14.88 -7.76 -2.70
CA VAL A 152 -14.37 -8.26 -1.41
C VAL A 152 -13.58 -7.17 -0.68
N LEU A 153 -12.76 -6.41 -1.42
CA LEU A 153 -11.97 -5.31 -0.87
C LEU A 153 -12.85 -4.13 -0.43
N ASP A 154 -13.88 -3.78 -1.21
CA ASP A 154 -14.85 -2.74 -0.86
C ASP A 154 -15.63 -3.08 0.41
N ASP A 155 -16.06 -4.34 0.56
CA ASP A 155 -16.72 -4.80 1.78
C ASP A 155 -15.77 -4.83 2.97
N ALA A 156 -14.52 -5.23 2.75
CA ALA A 156 -13.48 -5.19 3.78
C ALA A 156 -13.12 -3.77 4.23
N CYS A 157 -13.17 -2.76 3.34
CA CYS A 157 -12.94 -1.35 3.70
C CYS A 157 -13.92 -0.84 4.78
N LYS A 158 -15.13 -1.39 4.84
CA LYS A 158 -16.14 -1.00 5.85
C LYS A 158 -15.74 -1.39 7.28
N ARG A 159 -14.80 -2.33 7.42
CA ARG A 159 -14.47 -2.99 8.69
C ARG A 159 -12.96 -2.99 8.99
N LEU A 160 -12.11 -2.70 8.02
CA LEU A 160 -10.65 -2.68 8.17
C LEU A 160 -10.11 -1.27 7.88
N PRO A 161 -9.85 -0.44 8.91
CA PRO A 161 -9.42 0.94 8.74
C PRO A 161 -8.13 1.10 7.92
N VAL A 162 -7.16 0.21 8.09
CA VAL A 162 -5.91 0.25 7.32
C VAL A 162 -6.16 0.07 5.82
N LEU A 163 -7.06 -0.85 5.43
CA LEU A 163 -7.41 -1.06 4.03
C LEU A 163 -8.13 0.17 3.46
N ALA A 164 -9.10 0.71 4.22
CA ALA A 164 -9.81 1.92 3.83
C ALA A 164 -8.86 3.11 3.63
N ALA A 165 -7.85 3.25 4.49
CA ALA A 165 -6.85 4.31 4.37
C ALA A 165 -5.98 4.15 3.11
N VAL A 166 -5.57 2.93 2.77
CA VAL A 166 -4.80 2.66 1.53
C VAL A 166 -5.66 2.95 0.30
N VAL A 167 -6.91 2.48 0.28
CA VAL A 167 -7.84 2.74 -0.83
C VAL A 167 -8.08 4.23 -1.00
N LYS A 168 -8.31 4.96 0.09
CA LYS A 168 -8.45 6.42 0.08
C LYS A 168 -7.22 7.11 -0.51
N PHE A 169 -6.02 6.71 -0.10
CA PHE A 169 -4.78 7.22 -0.67
C PHE A 169 -4.65 6.97 -2.17
N LEU A 170 -5.23 5.89 -2.70
CA LEU A 170 -5.20 5.59 -4.14
C LEU A 170 -6.25 6.39 -4.93
N THR A 171 -7.33 6.84 -4.30
CA THR A 171 -8.47 7.51 -4.97
C THR A 171 -8.47 9.03 -4.86
N ASP A 172 -7.87 9.59 -3.81
CA ASP A 172 -7.78 11.03 -3.53
C ASP A 172 -6.57 11.71 -4.22
#